data_AF-A0A7C7TYX8-F1
#
_entry.id   AF-A0A7C7TYX8-F1
#
_cell.length_a   1.000
_cell.length_b   1.000
_cell.length_c   1.000
_cell.angle_alpha   90.00
_cell.angle_beta   90.00
_cell.angle_gamma   90.00
#
_symmetry.space_group_name_H-M   'P 1'
#
loop_
_entity.id
_entity.type
_entity.pdbx_description
1 polymer ?
#
loop_
_entity_poly.entity_id
_entity_poly.type
_entity_poly.pdbx_seq_one_letter_code
_entity_poly.pdbx_strand_id
1 'polypeptide(L)'
;MVSAATIHVVTTELVVGTFALAGLCFAFKLLSTFNILSNSKLDDAFDSIAHGALLFGLLSLPFAILSGVNSAGVNESGFVSALLVNKLWLSMAGLGLAIGVLISRWKVGTDIWNESKSSIIQSSF
;
A
#
# COMPACT_ATOMS: atom_id res chain seq x y z
N MET A 1 5.86 -15.72 -25.04
CA MET A 1 4.73 -15.18 -24.24
C MET A 1 5.13 -15.28 -22.78
N VAL A 2 5.02 -14.20 -21.99
CA VAL A 2 5.30 -14.24 -20.54
C VAL A 2 4.15 -15.00 -19.86
N SER A 3 4.47 -15.93 -18.95
CA SER A 3 3.44 -16.73 -18.27
C SER A 3 2.65 -15.89 -17.27
N ALA A 4 1.39 -16.29 -17.01
CA ALA A 4 0.56 -15.63 -15.99
C ALA A 4 1.22 -15.66 -14.60
N ALA A 5 1.93 -16.75 -14.28
CA ALA A 5 2.69 -16.87 -13.04
C ALA A 5 3.84 -15.84 -12.96
N THR A 6 4.57 -15.61 -14.06
CA THR A 6 5.65 -14.60 -14.10
C THR A 6 5.09 -13.19 -13.94
N ILE A 7 3.98 -12.86 -14.60
CA ILE A 7 3.31 -11.56 -14.42
C ILE A 7 2.83 -11.40 -12.97
N HIS A 8 2.30 -12.46 -12.36
CA HIS A 8 1.85 -12.44 -10.98
C HIS A 8 3.01 -12.13 -10.01
N VAL A 9 4.14 -12.82 -10.14
CA VAL A 9 5.32 -12.56 -9.29
C VAL A 9 5.76 -11.10 -9.41
N VAL A 10 5.98 -10.61 -10.64
CA VAL A 10 6.43 -9.22 -10.88
C VAL A 10 5.45 -8.20 -10.30
N THR A 11 4.15 -8.39 -10.51
CA THR A 11 3.14 -7.45 -9.99
C THR A 11 3.05 -7.50 -8.47
N THR A 12 3.20 -8.68 -7.84
CA THR A 12 3.22 -8.79 -6.37
C THR A 12 4.47 -8.15 -5.75
N GLU A 13 5.65 -8.30 -6.35
CA GLU A 13 6.87 -7.63 -5.88
C GLU A 13 6.75 -6.12 -6.00
N LEU A 14 6.13 -5.63 -7.07
CA LEU A 14 5.86 -4.21 -7.25
C LEU A 14 4.92 -3.67 -6.16
N VAL A 15 3.82 -4.38 -5.86
CA VAL A 15 2.89 -4.01 -4.78
C VAL A 15 3.58 -4.01 -3.42
N VAL A 16 4.28 -5.10 -3.09
CA VAL A 16 4.94 -5.23 -1.79
C VAL A 16 6.04 -4.18 -1.61
N GLY A 17 6.87 -3.95 -2.64
CA GLY A 17 7.94 -2.96 -2.58
C GLY A 17 7.41 -1.54 -2.39
N THR A 18 6.30 -1.20 -3.04
CA THR A 18 5.74 0.17 -3.00
C THR A 18 4.96 0.43 -1.72
N PHE A 19 4.22 -0.55 -1.21
CA PHE A 19 3.59 -0.45 0.12
C PHE A 19 4.64 -0.45 1.24
N ALA A 20 5.71 -1.25 1.14
CA ALA A 20 6.80 -1.21 2.11
C ALA A 20 7.51 0.15 2.12
N LEU A 21 7.77 0.73 0.94
CA LEU A 21 8.34 2.07 0.84
C LEU A 21 7.41 3.13 1.44
N ALA A 22 6.10 3.03 1.18
CA ALA A 22 5.10 3.93 1.76
C ALA A 22 5.10 3.87 3.29
N GLY A 23 5.00 2.67 3.87
CA GLY A 23 5.02 2.46 5.32
C GLY A 23 6.31 2.93 5.97
N LEU A 24 7.47 2.70 5.33
CA LEU A 24 8.76 3.19 5.82
C LEU A 24 8.80 4.73 5.86
N CYS A 25 8.35 5.40 4.80
CA CYS A 25 8.31 6.86 4.76
C CYS A 25 7.29 7.43 5.75
N PHE A 26 6.14 6.78 5.95
CA PHE A 26 5.19 7.13 7.00
C PHE A 26 5.78 6.99 8.40
N ALA A 27 6.54 5.92 8.66
CA ALA A 27 7.23 5.72 9.93
C ALA A 27 8.27 6.80 10.19
N PHE A 28 9.07 7.18 9.18
CA PHE A 28 10.00 8.31 9.31
C PHE A 28 9.29 9.63 9.55
N LYS A 29 8.17 9.87 8.87
CA LYS A 29 7.39 11.09 9.09
C LYS A 29 6.80 11.15 10.50
N LEU A 30 6.32 10.03 11.02
CA LEU A 30 5.88 9.91 12.41
C LEU A 30 7.02 10.20 13.40
N LEU A 31 8.21 9.66 13.14
CA LEU A 31 9.40 9.90 13.98
C LEU A 31 9.79 11.38 14.00
N SER A 32 9.62 12.07 12.86
CA SER A 32 9.84 13.50 12.75
C SER A 32 8.80 14.33 13.52
N THR A 33 7.51 13.93 13.51
CA THR A 33 6.46 14.54 14.36
C THR A 33 6.82 14.51 15.84
N PHE A 34 7.57 13.51 16.30
CA PHE A 34 8.07 13.42 17.68
C PHE A 34 9.42 14.13 17.92
N ASN A 35 9.90 14.94 16.97
CA ASN A 35 11.18 15.65 17.02
C ASN A 35 12.43 14.74 17.19
N ILE A 36 12.34 13.47 16.82
CA ILE A 36 13.46 12.52 16.91
C ILE A 36 14.40 12.64 15.70
N LEU A 37 13.83 12.92 14.52
CA LEU A 37 14.55 12.94 13.24
C LEU A 37 14.16 14.17 12.40
N SER A 38 14.17 15.37 13.01
CA SER A 38 13.66 16.58 12.38
C SER A 38 14.65 17.17 11.36
N ASN A 39 14.30 17.08 10.08
CA ASN A 39 14.94 17.82 8.99
C ASN A 39 13.89 18.24 7.97
N SER A 40 13.63 19.54 7.84
CA SER A 40 12.53 20.09 7.04
C SER A 40 12.51 19.62 5.58
N LYS A 41 13.69 19.44 4.95
CA LYS A 41 13.76 18.97 3.55
C LYS A 41 13.43 17.49 3.41
N LEU A 42 13.84 16.67 4.38
CA LEU A 42 13.56 15.23 4.37
C LEU A 42 12.10 14.96 4.73
N ASP A 43 11.53 15.79 5.59
CA ASP A 43 10.14 15.73 6.02
C ASP A 43 9.13 15.84 4.88
N ASP A 44 9.30 16.83 4.01
CA ASP A 44 8.42 17.02 2.85
C ASP A 44 8.63 15.92 1.80
N ALA A 45 9.87 15.44 1.67
CA ALA A 45 10.22 14.34 0.80
C ALA A 45 9.57 13.03 1.26
N PHE A 46 9.65 12.70 2.56
CA PHE A 46 9.03 11.49 3.11
C PHE A 46 7.52 11.50 2.95
N ASP A 47 6.86 12.64 3.21
CA ASP A 47 5.42 12.77 3.01
C ASP A 47 5.03 12.57 1.53
N SER A 48 5.78 13.16 0.61
CA SER A 48 5.52 13.03 -0.83
C SER A 48 5.78 11.62 -1.34
N ILE A 49 6.89 10.99 -0.91
CA ILE A 49 7.26 9.62 -1.29
C ILE A 49 6.26 8.64 -0.70
N ALA A 50 5.83 8.82 0.55
CA ALA A 50 4.86 7.93 1.19
C ALA A 50 3.55 7.87 0.40
N HIS A 51 2.94 9.02 0.11
CA HIS A 51 1.68 9.07 -0.63
C HIS A 51 1.85 8.69 -2.11
N GLY A 52 2.97 9.04 -2.73
CA GLY A 52 3.28 8.64 -4.11
C GLY A 52 3.46 7.12 -4.25
N ALA A 53 4.23 6.51 -3.36
CA ALA A 53 4.43 5.06 -3.33
C ALA A 53 3.13 4.33 -2.99
N LEU A 54 2.33 4.86 -2.06
CA LEU A 54 1.01 4.33 -1.71
C LEU A 54 0.06 4.32 -2.90
N LEU A 55 -0.05 5.45 -3.62
CA LEU A 55 -0.89 5.57 -4.82
C LEU A 55 -0.42 4.62 -5.91
N PHE A 56 0.88 4.52 -6.14
CA PHE A 56 1.41 3.63 -7.16
C PHE A 56 1.20 2.15 -6.81
N GLY A 57 1.38 1.77 -5.54
CA GLY A 57 1.06 0.42 -5.06
C GLY A 57 -0.43 0.11 -5.20
N LEU A 58 -1.30 1.08 -4.93
CA LEU A 58 -2.75 0.95 -5.10
C LEU A 58 -3.13 0.73 -6.57
N LEU A 59 -2.46 1.41 -7.51
CA LEU A 59 -2.66 1.18 -8.95
C LEU A 59 -2.12 -0.17 -9.42
N SER A 60 -1.07 -0.68 -8.77
CA SER A 60 -0.48 -2.00 -9.08
C SER A 60 -1.33 -3.17 -8.53
N LEU A 61 -2.01 -2.97 -7.40
CA LEU A 61 -2.76 -4.01 -6.70
C LEU A 61 -3.84 -4.72 -7.54
N PRO A 62 -4.65 -4.04 -8.38
CA PRO A 62 -5.58 -4.70 -9.32
C PRO A 62 -4.88 -5.68 -10.26
N PHE A 63 -3.68 -5.34 -10.76
CA PHE A 63 -2.93 -6.23 -11.65
C PHE A 63 -2.41 -7.46 -10.91
N ALA A 64 -1.97 -7.31 -9.67
CA ALA A 64 -1.58 -8.43 -8.81
C ALA A 64 -2.77 -9.36 -8.52
N ILE A 65 -3.97 -8.82 -8.30
CA ILE A 65 -5.20 -9.58 -8.09
C ILE A 65 -5.59 -10.35 -9.36
N LEU A 66 -5.70 -9.66 -10.49
CA LEU A 66 -6.13 -10.27 -11.77
C LEU A 66 -5.16 -11.38 -12.21
N SER A 67 -3.85 -11.10 -12.14
CA SER A 67 -2.83 -12.10 -12.46
C SER A 67 -2.82 -13.26 -11.47
N GLY A 68 -3.07 -13.00 -10.18
CA GLY A 68 -3.16 -14.00 -9.13
C GLY A 68 -4.31 -14.97 -9.35
N VAL A 69 -5.51 -14.46 -9.62
CA VAL A 69 -6.69 -15.27 -9.94
C VAL A 69 -6.46 -16.10 -11.19
N ASN A 70 -5.85 -15.52 -12.24
CA ASN A 70 -5.57 -16.24 -13.48
C ASN A 70 -4.49 -17.33 -13.30
N SER A 71 -3.49 -17.09 -12.44
CA SER A 71 -2.42 -18.06 -12.16
C SER A 71 -2.83 -19.19 -11.22
N ALA A 72 -3.81 -18.96 -10.34
CA ALA A 72 -4.27 -19.94 -9.37
C ALA A 72 -4.98 -21.15 -10.01
N GLY A 73 -5.55 -20.96 -11.20
CA GLY A 73 -6.32 -21.99 -11.90
C GLY A 73 -7.62 -22.37 -11.18
N VAL A 74 -8.54 -23.03 -11.89
CA VAL A 74 -9.67 -23.72 -11.28
C VAL A 74 -9.20 -25.15 -11.03
N ASN A 75 -9.25 -25.63 -9.78
CA ASN A 75 -8.95 -27.04 -9.48
C ASN A 75 -9.89 -27.94 -10.28
N GLU A 76 -9.51 -29.20 -10.55
CA GLU A 76 -10.33 -30.18 -11.30
C GLU A 76 -11.76 -30.36 -10.74
N SER A 77 -12.00 -29.96 -9.49
CA SER A 77 -13.29 -29.96 -8.80
C SER A 77 -14.14 -28.68 -8.95
N GLY A 78 -13.69 -27.67 -9.70
CA GLY A 78 -14.43 -26.41 -9.90
C GLY A 78 -14.39 -25.44 -8.70
N PHE A 79 -13.76 -25.82 -7.59
CA PHE A 79 -13.72 -25.02 -6.36
C PHE A 79 -12.49 -24.11 -6.27
N VAL A 80 -12.75 -22.85 -5.89
CA VAL A 80 -11.72 -21.90 -5.47
C VAL A 80 -11.15 -22.32 -4.13
N SER A 81 -9.82 -22.38 -4.01
CA SER A 81 -9.17 -22.75 -2.74
C SER A 81 -9.46 -21.70 -1.65
N ALA A 82 -9.65 -22.16 -0.41
CA ALA A 82 -9.82 -21.26 0.74
C ALA A 82 -8.65 -20.28 0.90
N LEU A 83 -7.44 -20.70 0.50
CA LEU A 83 -6.25 -19.85 0.47
C LEU A 83 -6.39 -18.67 -0.51
N LEU A 84 -6.93 -18.90 -1.71
CA LEU A 84 -7.11 -17.83 -2.71
C LEU A 84 -8.10 -16.78 -2.20
N VAL A 85 -9.18 -17.24 -1.56
CA VAL A 85 -10.18 -16.37 -0.93
C VAL A 85 -9.50 -15.47 0.12
N ASN A 86 -8.69 -16.03 1.02
CA ASN A 86 -7.98 -15.24 2.03
C ASN A 86 -7.04 -14.19 1.43
N LYS A 87 -6.32 -14.51 0.35
CA LYS A 87 -5.45 -13.55 -0.36
C LYS A 87 -6.25 -12.39 -0.97
N LEU A 88 -7.40 -12.69 -1.55
CA LEU A 88 -8.31 -11.68 -2.11
C LEU A 88 -8.88 -10.78 -1.02
N TRP A 89 -9.37 -11.34 0.08
CA TRP A 89 -9.88 -10.56 1.21
C TRP A 89 -8.81 -9.66 1.83
N LEU A 90 -7.60 -10.18 2.03
CA LEU A 90 -6.48 -9.38 2.54
C LEU A 90 -6.13 -8.23 1.59
N SER A 91 -6.16 -8.49 0.28
CA SER A 91 -5.90 -7.48 -0.74
C SER A 91 -7.00 -6.40 -0.76
N MET A 92 -8.27 -6.77 -0.60
CA MET A 92 -9.38 -5.81 -0.51
C MET A 92 -9.32 -4.97 0.78
N ALA A 93 -8.94 -5.58 1.90
CA ALA A 93 -8.74 -4.85 3.15
C ALA A 93 -7.60 -3.82 3.03
N GLY A 94 -6.46 -4.23 2.45
CA GLY A 94 -5.34 -3.33 2.17
C GLY A 94 -5.70 -2.22 1.19
N LEU A 95 -6.48 -2.53 0.15
CA LEU A 95 -7.01 -1.56 -0.81
C LEU A 95 -7.86 -0.50 -0.10
N GLY A 96 -8.80 -0.91 0.76
CA GLY A 96 -9.65 0.01 1.51
C GLY A 96 -8.85 0.93 2.43
N LEU A 97 -7.87 0.39 3.15
CA LEU A 97 -6.97 1.19 3.99
C LEU A 97 -6.15 2.19 3.16
N ALA A 98 -5.51 1.74 2.08
CA ALA A 98 -4.71 2.61 1.20
C ALA A 98 -5.54 3.77 0.63
N ILE A 99 -6.77 3.49 0.17
CA ILE A 99 -7.71 4.52 -0.28
C ILE A 99 -8.05 5.48 0.86
N GLY A 100 -8.36 4.97 2.05
CA GLY A 100 -8.68 5.79 3.22
C GLY A 100 -7.56 6.79 3.55
N VAL A 101 -6.31 6.33 3.55
CA VAL A 101 -5.13 7.16 3.81
C VAL A 101 -4.91 8.21 2.71
N LEU A 102 -5.08 7.84 1.43
CA LEU A 102 -4.99 8.78 0.31
C LEU A 102 -6.10 9.84 0.34
N ILE A 103 -7.34 9.45 0.62
CA ILE A 103 -8.47 10.38 0.70
C ILE A 103 -8.29 11.33 1.90
N SER A 104 -7.85 10.83 3.04
CA SER A 104 -7.51 11.63 4.22
C SER A 104 -6.53 12.73 3.81
N ARG A 105 -5.42 12.35 3.16
CA ARG A 105 -4.41 13.28 2.66
C ARG A 105 -4.97 14.29 1.67
N TRP A 106 -5.79 13.84 0.72
CA TRP A 106 -6.34 14.74 -0.28
C TRP A 106 -7.29 15.79 0.31
N LYS A 107 -8.03 15.44 1.36
CA LYS A 107 -8.99 16.34 2.01
C LYS A 107 -8.35 17.31 3.00
N VAL A 108 -7.41 16.84 3.81
CA VAL A 108 -6.84 17.61 4.93
C VAL A 108 -5.48 18.24 4.55
N GLY A 109 -4.78 17.68 3.55
CA GLY A 109 -3.50 18.21 3.09
C GLY A 109 -2.35 17.93 4.07
N THR A 110 -1.39 18.87 4.12
CA THR A 110 -0.23 18.80 5.01
C THR A 110 -0.58 18.94 6.48
N ASP A 111 -1.76 19.49 6.78
CA ASP A 111 -2.19 19.76 8.16
C ASP A 111 -2.47 18.49 8.97
N ILE A 112 -2.54 17.32 8.33
CA ILE A 112 -2.60 16.00 8.98
C ILE A 112 -1.44 15.80 9.98
N TRP A 113 -0.28 16.37 9.67
CA TRP A 113 0.91 16.20 10.50
C TRP A 113 0.95 17.17 11.70
N ASN A 114 0.06 18.17 11.75
CA ASN A 114 0.05 19.18 12.81
C ASN A 114 -0.60 18.65 14.11
N GLU A 115 -1.53 17.70 14.00
CA GLU A 115 -2.16 17.06 15.16
C GLU A 115 -1.59 15.66 15.39
N SER A 116 -1.09 15.38 16.60
CA SER A 116 -0.52 14.08 16.94
C SER A 116 -1.47 12.90 16.69
N LYS A 117 -2.77 13.08 16.93
CA LYS A 117 -3.78 12.04 16.67
C LYS A 117 -3.91 11.71 15.17
N SER A 118 -4.00 12.75 14.34
CA SER A 118 -4.12 12.60 12.88
C SER A 118 -2.84 12.01 12.29
N SER A 119 -1.67 12.48 12.75
CA SER A 119 -0.37 11.95 12.37
C SER A 119 -0.24 10.45 12.67
N ILE A 120 -0.67 9.99 13.85
CA ILE A 120 -0.60 8.57 14.22
C ILE A 120 -1.50 7.73 13.30
N ILE A 121 -2.74 8.18 13.09
CA ILE A 121 -3.71 7.48 12.23
C ILE A 121 -3.17 7.38 10.79
N GLN A 122 -2.64 8.48 10.24
CA GLN A 122 -2.07 8.49 8.90
C GLN A 122 -0.86 7.56 8.77
N SER A 123 -0.02 7.50 9.81
CA SER A 123 1.19 6.66 9.84
C SER A 123 0.93 5.18 10.15
N SER A 124 -0.31 4.78 10.46
CA SER A 124 -0.66 3.40 10.80
C SER A 124 -0.90 2.50 9.58
N PHE A 125 -0.64 3.01 8.37
CA PHE A 125 -0.61 2.23 7.13
C PHE A 125 0.67 1.41 7.02
#